data_AF-A0AAN6DV17-F1
#
_entry.id   AF-A0AAN6DV17-F1
#
_cell.length_a   1.000
_cell.length_b   1.000
_cell.length_c   1.000
_cell.angle_alpha   90.00
_cell.angle_beta   90.00
_cell.angle_gamma   90.00
#
_symmetry.space_group_name_H-M   'P 1'
#
loop_
_entity.id
_entity.type
_entity.pdbx_description
1 polymer ?
#
loop_
_entity_poly.entity_id
_entity_poly.type
_entity_poly.pdbx_seq_one_letter_code
_entity_poly.pdbx_strand_id
1 'polypeptide(L)'
;MMDYLSTIALRSLVIVLLLIITPCQAALPEFIIAEGTKVQEPQQALQQSFKDAITLARVAGSLLDPCEGVYLRFFRAIDAVFVKQVFQTIANIPLNSEIDANTVVEILSSAAVAENLQPKFSSLELALGNNPSLPASKQVCGKQVDGGQIFAFSYIDPGALGPVALVSLCDPTFGFPTLAEIEDPSADHRDADGDPLPGYTCDGLGDHDTDWMQTPGGVLLHELMHWTYLLEDIPNYEDLIDENEDGFPQIADFAGPNPGDGYGPYNTMRLRQVKAAETIQNADSYVWYAQSKYWSWKCGRTFGPSVDPSDDEKRLGVRAIQAQPESGD
;
A
#
# COMPACT_ATOMS: atom_id res chain seq x y z
N MET A 1 -40.67 -37.61 -36.60
CA MET A 1 -41.12 -36.44 -35.83
C MET A 1 -40.52 -36.40 -34.42
N MET A 2 -39.99 -37.50 -33.87
CA MET A 2 -39.30 -37.53 -32.56
C MET A 2 -37.84 -37.04 -32.59
N ASP A 3 -37.14 -37.10 -33.74
CA ASP A 3 -35.72 -36.69 -33.81
C ASP A 3 -35.48 -35.17 -33.87
N TYR A 4 -36.50 -34.38 -34.21
CA TYR A 4 -36.38 -32.92 -34.31
C TYR A 4 -36.49 -32.20 -32.95
N LEU A 5 -37.16 -32.82 -31.97
CA LEU A 5 -37.34 -32.23 -30.64
C LEU A 5 -36.08 -32.40 -29.76
N SER A 6 -35.32 -33.48 -29.96
CA SER A 6 -34.10 -33.76 -29.20
C SER A 6 -32.96 -32.79 -29.53
N THR A 7 -32.89 -32.29 -30.75
CA THR A 7 -31.81 -31.38 -31.20
C THR A 7 -32.04 -29.93 -30.77
N ILE A 8 -33.30 -29.50 -30.63
CA ILE A 8 -33.65 -28.16 -30.15
C ILE A 8 -33.42 -28.05 -28.64
N ALA A 9 -33.82 -29.07 -27.86
CA ALA A 9 -33.60 -29.08 -26.41
C ALA A 9 -32.10 -29.06 -26.02
N LEU A 10 -31.24 -29.75 -26.78
CA LEU A 10 -29.80 -29.77 -26.53
C LEU A 10 -29.12 -28.43 -26.87
N ARG A 11 -29.57 -27.74 -27.93
CA ARG A 11 -29.04 -26.41 -28.29
C ARG A 11 -29.48 -25.33 -27.31
N SER A 12 -30.71 -25.39 -26.79
CA SER A 12 -31.17 -24.47 -25.74
C SER A 12 -30.44 -24.66 -24.42
N LEU A 13 -30.11 -25.90 -24.04
CA LEU A 13 -29.35 -26.19 -22.82
C LEU A 13 -27.91 -25.65 -22.88
N VAL A 14 -27.25 -25.73 -24.05
CA VAL A 14 -25.89 -25.20 -24.25
C VAL A 14 -25.88 -23.66 -24.23
N ILE A 15 -26.90 -23.00 -24.77
CA ILE A 15 -27.00 -21.53 -24.73
C ILE A 15 -27.30 -21.04 -23.31
N VAL A 16 -28.12 -21.76 -22.53
CA VAL A 16 -28.37 -21.44 -21.12
C VAL A 16 -27.12 -21.70 -20.25
N LEU A 17 -26.35 -22.77 -20.49
CA LEU A 17 -25.09 -22.99 -19.79
C LEU A 17 -24.03 -21.92 -20.13
N LEU A 18 -23.97 -21.44 -21.38
CA LEU A 18 -23.05 -20.38 -21.80
C LEU A 18 -23.44 -18.99 -21.27
N LEU A 19 -24.70 -18.76 -20.90
CA LEU A 19 -25.18 -17.52 -20.28
C LEU A 19 -25.02 -17.47 -18.75
N ILE A 20 -24.71 -18.61 -18.10
CA ILE A 20 -24.50 -18.70 -16.64
C ILE A 20 -23.00 -18.63 -16.29
N ILE A 21 -22.10 -18.72 -17.27
CA ILE A 21 -20.68 -18.43 -17.07
C ILE A 21 -20.50 -16.93 -17.23
N THR A 22 -21.01 -16.14 -16.28
CA THR A 22 -20.44 -14.81 -16.05
C THR A 22 -19.02 -15.10 -15.58
N PRO A 23 -17.97 -14.74 -16.34
CA PRO A 23 -16.62 -14.84 -15.80
C PRO A 23 -16.64 -14.05 -14.49
N CYS A 24 -16.31 -14.72 -13.40
CA CYS A 24 -16.11 -14.07 -12.11
C CYS A 24 -14.94 -13.12 -12.35
N GLN A 25 -15.23 -11.87 -12.71
CA GLN A 25 -14.21 -10.88 -12.96
C GLN A 25 -13.49 -10.68 -11.64
N ALA A 26 -12.16 -10.78 -11.67
CA ALA A 26 -11.32 -10.46 -10.52
C ALA A 26 -11.73 -9.08 -9.99
N ALA A 27 -11.90 -8.96 -8.67
CA ALA A 27 -12.23 -7.71 -8.01
C ALA A 27 -11.00 -6.79 -7.99
N LEU A 28 -10.64 -6.27 -9.17
CA LEU A 28 -9.57 -5.31 -9.34
C LEU A 28 -10.08 -3.90 -9.04
N PRO A 29 -9.21 -3.02 -8.52
CA PRO A 29 -9.52 -1.59 -8.45
C PRO A 29 -9.81 -1.02 -9.83
N GLU A 30 -10.57 0.07 -9.87
CA GLU A 30 -10.64 0.91 -11.06
C GLU A 30 -9.36 1.76 -11.15
N PHE A 31 -8.69 1.72 -12.30
CA PHE A 31 -7.47 2.48 -12.55
C PHE A 31 -7.79 3.66 -13.48
N ILE A 32 -7.54 4.88 -12.99
CA ILE A 32 -7.91 6.13 -13.66
C ILE A 32 -6.65 6.95 -13.91
N ILE A 33 -6.46 7.40 -15.16
CA ILE A 33 -5.36 8.31 -15.51
C ILE A 33 -5.95 9.71 -15.67
N ALA A 34 -5.66 10.59 -14.72
CA ALA A 34 -6.11 11.98 -14.80
C ALA A 34 -5.38 12.72 -15.94
N GLU A 35 -6.06 13.71 -16.51
CA GLU A 35 -5.47 14.54 -17.57
C GLU A 35 -4.23 15.31 -17.06
N GLY A 36 -3.20 15.40 -17.90
CA GLY A 36 -2.04 16.24 -17.62
C GLY A 36 -0.93 15.63 -16.77
N THR A 37 -1.00 14.33 -16.45
CA THR A 37 0.13 13.63 -15.80
C THR A 37 1.39 13.65 -16.67
N LYS A 38 2.55 13.72 -16.01
CA LYS A 38 3.88 13.67 -16.64
C LYS A 38 4.55 12.30 -16.54
N VAL A 39 3.89 11.32 -15.92
CA VAL A 39 4.44 9.98 -15.70
C VAL A 39 4.48 9.22 -17.02
N GLN A 40 5.61 8.56 -17.30
CA GLN A 40 5.75 7.69 -18.47
C GLN A 40 4.97 6.40 -18.26
N GLU A 41 4.27 5.92 -19.30
CA GLU A 41 3.42 4.72 -19.22
C GLU A 41 2.49 4.72 -17.97
N PRO A 42 1.66 5.77 -17.78
CA PRO A 42 0.99 6.06 -16.51
C PRO A 42 0.08 4.92 -16.03
N GLN A 43 -0.55 4.21 -16.96
CA GLN A 43 -1.35 3.01 -16.66
C GLN A 43 -0.49 1.88 -16.06
N GLN A 44 0.66 1.60 -16.67
CA GLN A 44 1.56 0.56 -16.19
C GLN A 44 2.16 0.96 -14.85
N ALA A 45 2.56 2.22 -14.69
CA ALA A 45 3.10 2.74 -13.44
C ALA A 45 2.11 2.56 -12.29
N LEU A 46 0.84 2.96 -12.48
CA LEU A 46 -0.19 2.83 -11.45
C LEU A 46 -0.51 1.36 -11.12
N GLN A 47 -0.62 0.49 -12.13
CA GLN A 47 -0.80 -0.94 -11.93
C GLN A 47 0.38 -1.59 -11.22
N GLN A 48 1.61 -1.14 -11.50
CA GLN A 48 2.81 -1.63 -10.83
C GLN A 48 2.86 -1.18 -9.37
N SER A 49 2.52 0.08 -9.06
CA SER A 49 2.38 0.55 -7.68
C SER A 49 1.43 -0.32 -6.88
N PHE A 50 0.28 -0.69 -7.46
CA PHE A 50 -0.67 -1.58 -6.81
C PHE A 50 -0.09 -2.98 -6.57
N LYS A 51 0.56 -3.58 -7.57
CA LYS A 51 1.23 -4.89 -7.40
C LYS A 51 2.32 -4.84 -6.33
N ASP A 52 3.10 -3.77 -6.28
CA ASP A 52 4.17 -3.58 -5.30
C ASP A 52 3.59 -3.42 -3.89
N ALA A 53 2.50 -2.66 -3.72
CA ALA A 53 1.79 -2.51 -2.44
C ALA A 53 1.30 -3.86 -1.89
N ILE A 54 0.67 -4.68 -2.73
CA ILE A 54 0.21 -6.03 -2.35
C ILE A 54 1.41 -6.94 -2.05
N THR A 55 2.51 -6.81 -2.78
CA THR A 55 3.75 -7.58 -2.55
C THR A 55 4.36 -7.24 -1.19
N LEU A 56 4.46 -5.96 -0.85
CA LEU A 56 4.92 -5.49 0.45
C LEU A 56 4.05 -6.04 1.58
N ALA A 57 2.72 -5.94 1.44
CA ALA A 57 1.77 -6.47 2.43
C ALA A 57 1.89 -7.98 2.58
N ARG A 58 2.07 -8.72 1.47
CA ARG A 58 2.27 -10.18 1.50
C ARG A 58 3.53 -10.57 2.26
N VAL A 59 4.65 -9.93 1.98
CA VAL A 59 5.91 -10.20 2.71
C VAL A 59 5.74 -9.86 4.19
N ALA A 60 5.20 -8.69 4.51
CA ALA A 60 4.96 -8.27 5.89
C ALA A 60 4.05 -9.26 6.64
N GLY A 61 2.86 -9.56 6.13
CA GLY A 61 1.89 -10.45 6.79
C GLY A 61 2.33 -11.92 6.85
N SER A 62 3.15 -12.38 5.90
CA SER A 62 3.62 -13.77 5.83
C SER A 62 4.84 -14.05 6.69
N LEU A 63 5.72 -13.08 6.84
CA LEU A 63 6.99 -13.26 7.53
C LEU A 63 7.04 -12.57 8.90
N LEU A 64 5.93 -11.99 9.35
CA LEU A 64 5.87 -11.26 10.63
C LEU A 64 6.34 -12.12 11.80
N ASP A 65 7.32 -11.60 12.55
CA ASP A 65 7.77 -12.16 13.82
C ASP A 65 7.65 -11.06 14.90
N PRO A 66 6.78 -11.23 15.93
CA PRO A 66 6.59 -10.21 16.96
C PRO A 66 7.82 -9.95 17.83
N CYS A 67 8.83 -10.81 17.76
CA CYS A 67 10.05 -10.74 18.54
C CYS A 67 11.26 -10.23 17.74
N GLU A 68 11.12 -10.01 16.43
CA GLU A 68 12.22 -9.54 15.61
C GLU A 68 12.49 -8.04 15.83
N GLY A 69 13.75 -7.65 15.66
CA GLY A 69 14.16 -6.25 15.80
C GLY A 69 13.38 -5.31 14.89
N VAL A 70 13.14 -5.72 13.63
CA VAL A 70 12.39 -4.93 12.64
C VAL A 70 10.97 -4.63 13.11
N TYR A 71 10.24 -5.63 13.59
CA TYR A 71 8.87 -5.44 14.09
C TYR A 71 8.84 -4.52 15.32
N LEU A 72 9.75 -4.75 16.28
CA LEU A 72 9.81 -3.99 17.52
C LEU A 72 10.24 -2.53 17.33
N ARG A 73 10.79 -2.16 16.16
CA ARG A 73 11.05 -0.76 15.78
C ARG A 73 9.78 0.02 15.50
N PHE A 74 8.74 -0.63 14.99
CA PHE A 74 7.53 0.05 14.53
C PHE A 74 6.30 -0.26 15.39
N PHE A 75 6.23 -1.41 16.05
CA PHE A 75 5.04 -1.84 16.80
C PHE A 75 5.37 -2.48 18.16
N ARG A 76 4.36 -2.65 19.02
CA ARG A 76 4.50 -3.42 20.25
C ARG A 76 4.24 -4.89 19.96
N ALA A 77 4.92 -5.78 20.67
CA ALA A 77 4.69 -7.23 20.54
C ALA A 77 3.22 -7.63 20.77
N ILE A 78 2.52 -6.92 21.65
CA ILE A 78 1.09 -7.16 21.93
C ILE A 78 0.17 -6.86 20.74
N ASP A 79 0.61 -5.99 19.82
CA ASP A 79 -0.18 -5.58 18.65
C ASP A 79 -0.04 -6.55 17.47
N ALA A 80 0.81 -7.57 17.59
CA ALA A 80 1.26 -8.35 16.43
C ALA A 80 0.16 -9.12 15.72
N VAL A 81 -0.84 -9.59 16.45
CA VAL A 81 -2.00 -10.26 15.83
C VAL A 81 -2.77 -9.29 14.96
N PHE A 82 -3.05 -8.09 15.46
CA PHE A 82 -3.75 -7.05 14.73
C PHE A 82 -2.95 -6.59 13.50
N VAL A 83 -1.66 -6.25 13.68
CA VAL A 83 -0.78 -5.81 12.59
C VAL A 83 -0.66 -6.88 11.50
N LYS A 84 -0.53 -8.16 11.89
CA LYS A 84 -0.52 -9.27 10.94
C LYS A 84 -1.83 -9.34 10.14
N GLN A 85 -2.97 -9.18 10.81
CA GLN A 85 -4.29 -9.22 10.17
C GLN A 85 -4.52 -8.04 9.23
N VAL A 86 -4.01 -6.84 9.53
CA VAL A 86 -4.00 -5.70 8.60
C VAL A 86 -3.28 -6.07 7.31
N PHE A 87 -2.05 -6.57 7.40
CA PHE A 87 -1.30 -6.99 6.22
C PHE A 87 -1.95 -8.16 5.49
N GLN A 88 -2.48 -9.16 6.20
CA GLN A 88 -3.21 -10.28 5.60
C GLN A 88 -4.45 -9.81 4.82
N THR A 89 -5.19 -8.83 5.36
CA THR A 89 -6.37 -8.25 4.71
C THR A 89 -5.99 -7.59 3.38
N ILE A 90 -4.96 -6.75 3.38
CA ILE A 90 -4.46 -6.09 2.15
C ILE A 90 -3.88 -7.11 1.18
N ALA A 91 -3.09 -8.07 1.68
CA ALA A 91 -2.47 -9.15 0.92
C ALA A 91 -3.45 -10.19 0.36
N ASN A 92 -4.74 -10.07 0.74
CA ASN A 92 -5.79 -11.02 0.45
C ASN A 92 -5.42 -12.46 0.89
N ILE A 93 -4.97 -12.57 2.13
CA ILE A 93 -4.68 -13.82 2.83
C ILE A 93 -5.75 -14.00 3.91
N PRO A 94 -6.39 -15.18 4.04
CA PRO A 94 -7.37 -15.40 5.09
C PRO A 94 -6.77 -15.18 6.49
N LEU A 95 -7.46 -14.46 7.37
CA LEU A 95 -6.94 -14.03 8.68
C LEU A 95 -6.58 -15.17 9.63
N ASN A 96 -7.18 -16.35 9.43
CA ASN A 96 -6.93 -17.56 10.21
C ASN A 96 -5.86 -18.46 9.58
N SER A 97 -5.22 -18.04 8.48
CA SER A 97 -4.17 -18.83 7.84
C SER A 97 -2.91 -18.85 8.70
N GLU A 98 -2.50 -20.05 9.09
CA GLU A 98 -1.14 -20.26 9.58
C GLU A 98 -0.20 -20.28 8.37
N ILE A 99 0.80 -19.41 8.40
CA ILE A 99 1.79 -19.29 7.34
C ILE A 99 3.07 -19.91 7.87
N ASP A 100 3.50 -21.00 7.25
CA ASP A 100 4.72 -21.72 7.58
C ASP A 100 5.76 -21.63 6.45
N ALA A 101 6.92 -22.25 6.65
CA ALA A 101 8.02 -22.24 5.69
C ALA A 101 7.66 -22.86 4.32
N ASN A 102 6.65 -23.72 4.25
CA ASN A 102 6.20 -24.35 3.01
C ASN A 102 5.17 -23.47 2.28
N THR A 103 4.24 -22.86 3.02
CA THR A 103 3.20 -22.01 2.45
C THR A 103 3.71 -20.62 2.08
N VAL A 104 4.75 -20.12 2.76
CA VAL A 104 5.29 -18.77 2.49
C VAL A 104 5.87 -18.66 1.08
N VAL A 105 6.55 -19.71 0.59
CA VAL A 105 7.08 -19.72 -0.78
C VAL A 105 5.94 -19.67 -1.79
N GLU A 106 4.85 -20.40 -1.56
CA GLU A 106 3.67 -20.37 -2.43
C GLU A 106 3.00 -18.98 -2.42
N ILE A 107 2.77 -18.40 -1.24
CA ILE A 107 2.16 -17.06 -1.11
C ILE A 107 3.00 -16.01 -1.85
N LEU A 108 4.33 -16.04 -1.66
CA LEU A 108 5.25 -15.07 -2.25
C LEU A 108 5.54 -15.34 -3.74
N SER A 109 5.42 -16.58 -4.22
CA SER A 109 5.65 -16.94 -5.63
C SER A 109 4.38 -16.95 -6.47
N SER A 110 3.19 -16.82 -5.84
CA SER A 110 1.92 -16.84 -6.57
C SER A 110 1.82 -15.63 -7.50
N ALA A 111 1.84 -15.86 -8.81
CA ALA A 111 1.57 -14.86 -9.85
C ALA A 111 0.19 -14.18 -9.68
N ALA A 112 -0.67 -14.75 -8.84
CA ALA A 112 -2.01 -14.29 -8.48
C ALA A 112 -2.05 -13.02 -7.60
N VAL A 113 -0.94 -12.25 -7.48
CA VAL A 113 -0.86 -10.98 -6.71
C VAL A 113 -2.04 -10.05 -6.99
N ALA A 114 -2.61 -10.10 -8.20
CA ALA A 114 -3.75 -9.27 -8.60
C ALA A 114 -4.96 -10.05 -9.16
N GLU A 115 -4.93 -11.38 -9.23
CA GLU A 115 -5.94 -12.12 -10.01
C GLU A 115 -7.16 -12.59 -9.19
N ASN A 116 -7.04 -12.67 -7.86
CA ASN A 116 -8.12 -13.18 -6.99
C ASN A 116 -8.27 -12.37 -5.71
N LEU A 117 -8.17 -11.04 -5.80
CA LEU A 117 -8.27 -10.14 -4.64
C LEU A 117 -9.62 -10.22 -3.92
N GLN A 118 -9.64 -9.79 -2.66
CA GLN A 118 -10.89 -9.74 -1.90
C GLN A 118 -11.90 -8.82 -2.58
N PRO A 119 -13.21 -9.14 -2.55
CA PRO A 119 -14.23 -8.39 -3.28
C PRO A 119 -14.28 -6.90 -2.96
N LYS A 120 -13.86 -6.48 -1.75
CA LYS A 120 -13.89 -5.05 -1.37
C LYS A 120 -13.06 -4.17 -2.31
N PHE A 121 -11.99 -4.69 -2.92
CA PHE A 121 -11.17 -3.95 -3.89
C PHE A 121 -11.94 -3.45 -5.13
N SER A 122 -13.13 -3.99 -5.44
CA SER A 122 -13.99 -3.41 -6.49
C SER A 122 -14.56 -2.04 -6.13
N SER A 123 -14.46 -1.62 -4.87
CA SER A 123 -14.87 -0.30 -4.36
C SER A 123 -13.67 0.66 -4.22
N LEU A 124 -12.51 0.32 -4.79
CA LEU A 124 -11.33 1.17 -4.80
C LEU A 124 -11.15 1.82 -6.17
N GLU A 125 -11.11 3.15 -6.19
CA GLU A 125 -10.69 3.92 -7.36
C GLU A 125 -9.27 4.44 -7.13
N LEU A 126 -8.33 4.01 -7.97
CA LEU A 126 -6.95 4.47 -7.98
C LEU A 126 -6.76 5.44 -9.13
N ALA A 127 -6.44 6.69 -8.83
CA ALA A 127 -6.11 7.69 -9.81
C ALA A 127 -4.61 8.01 -9.82
N LEU A 128 -4.04 8.18 -11.01
CA LEU A 128 -2.79 8.90 -11.19
C LEU A 128 -3.12 10.37 -11.46
N GLY A 129 -2.76 11.25 -10.51
CA GLY A 129 -3.22 12.63 -10.43
C GLY A 129 -4.50 12.77 -9.60
N ASN A 130 -5.18 13.91 -9.72
CA ASN A 130 -6.42 14.14 -8.97
C ASN A 130 -7.53 13.22 -9.50
N ASN A 131 -8.10 12.38 -8.63
CA ASN A 131 -9.23 11.52 -8.99
C ASN A 131 -10.41 12.40 -9.51
N PRO A 132 -10.95 12.12 -10.72
CA PRO A 132 -12.00 12.93 -11.33
C PRO A 132 -13.35 12.86 -10.60
N SER A 133 -13.57 11.82 -9.79
CA SER A 133 -14.75 11.68 -8.93
C SER A 133 -14.74 12.67 -7.75
N LEU A 134 -13.60 13.31 -7.46
CA LEU A 134 -13.48 14.29 -6.38
C LEU A 134 -13.95 15.69 -6.79
N PRO A 135 -14.65 16.41 -5.89
CA PRO A 135 -14.87 17.84 -6.04
C PRO A 135 -13.54 18.59 -6.18
N ALA A 136 -13.52 19.64 -7.01
CA ALA A 136 -12.31 20.42 -7.29
C ALA A 136 -11.66 21.03 -6.03
N SER A 137 -12.42 21.30 -4.96
CA SER A 137 -11.87 21.77 -3.67
C SER A 137 -10.98 20.72 -2.99
N LYS A 138 -11.35 19.44 -3.11
CA LYS A 138 -10.66 18.28 -2.51
C LYS A 138 -9.50 17.76 -3.36
N GLN A 139 -9.35 18.25 -4.59
CA GLN A 139 -8.25 17.89 -5.48
C GLN A 139 -6.98 18.62 -5.03
N VAL A 140 -5.97 17.88 -4.57
CA VAL A 140 -4.75 18.45 -3.97
C VAL A 140 -3.44 18.06 -4.67
N CYS A 141 -3.45 17.12 -5.62
CA CYS A 141 -2.25 16.86 -6.43
C CYS A 141 -1.82 18.11 -7.18
N GLY A 142 -0.52 18.42 -7.12
CA GLY A 142 0.08 19.61 -7.74
C GLY A 142 -0.02 20.89 -6.91
N LYS A 143 -0.71 20.88 -5.77
CA LYS A 143 -0.66 22.00 -4.82
C LYS A 143 0.71 22.04 -4.15
N GLN A 144 1.30 23.23 -4.09
CA GLN A 144 2.48 23.49 -3.27
C GLN A 144 2.01 23.68 -1.83
N VAL A 145 2.72 23.07 -0.89
CA VAL A 145 2.45 23.21 0.53
C VAL A 145 3.78 23.47 1.22
N ASP A 146 3.79 24.33 2.22
CA ASP A 146 5.02 24.72 2.90
C ASP A 146 5.68 23.50 3.56
N GLY A 147 6.96 23.27 3.24
CA GLY A 147 7.78 22.25 3.89
C GLY A 147 7.77 20.85 3.25
N GLY A 148 7.07 20.63 2.13
CA GLY A 148 7.11 19.34 1.45
C GLY A 148 6.29 19.24 0.16
N GLN A 149 6.05 18.00 -0.28
CA GLN A 149 5.21 17.69 -1.44
C GLN A 149 4.14 16.66 -1.07
N ILE A 150 2.97 16.78 -1.71
CA ILE A 150 1.92 15.77 -1.62
C ILE A 150 2.26 14.66 -2.60
N PHE A 151 2.51 13.48 -2.05
CA PHE A 151 2.82 12.27 -2.81
C PHE A 151 1.54 11.55 -3.20
N ALA A 152 0.65 11.35 -2.24
CA ALA A 152 -0.65 10.77 -2.46
C ALA A 152 -1.64 11.32 -1.43
N PHE A 153 -2.91 10.98 -1.63
CA PHE A 153 -3.93 11.14 -0.62
C PHE A 153 -5.09 10.19 -0.91
N SER A 154 -5.84 9.88 0.14
CA SER A 154 -7.08 9.13 0.09
C SER A 154 -8.22 10.03 0.57
N TYR A 155 -9.34 9.95 -0.14
CA TYR A 155 -10.59 10.57 0.28
C TYR A 155 -11.58 9.45 0.59
N ILE A 156 -11.94 9.36 1.86
CA ILE A 156 -12.78 8.32 2.43
C ILE A 156 -13.81 9.03 3.28
N ASP A 157 -15.08 8.84 2.94
CA ASP A 157 -16.20 9.43 3.64
C ASP A 157 -17.32 8.39 3.66
N PRO A 158 -17.46 7.60 4.74
CA PRO A 158 -18.51 6.58 4.81
C PRO A 158 -19.93 7.15 4.68
N GLY A 159 -20.14 8.43 5.01
CA GLY A 159 -21.43 9.10 4.88
C GLY A 159 -21.77 9.48 3.43
N ALA A 160 -20.78 9.96 2.67
CA ALA A 160 -20.97 10.42 1.29
C ALA A 160 -20.67 9.34 0.23
N LEU A 161 -19.65 8.53 0.44
CA LEU A 161 -19.12 7.53 -0.49
C LEU A 161 -19.46 6.08 -0.10
N GLY A 162 -19.94 5.85 1.13
CA GLY A 162 -20.17 4.52 1.64
C GLY A 162 -18.88 3.70 1.66
N PRO A 163 -18.82 2.52 1.01
CA PRO A 163 -17.62 1.67 1.02
C PRO A 163 -16.49 2.15 0.11
N VAL A 164 -16.73 3.18 -0.73
CA VAL A 164 -15.80 3.59 -1.78
C VAL A 164 -14.62 4.38 -1.20
N ALA A 165 -13.40 4.04 -1.64
CA ALA A 165 -12.21 4.85 -1.42
C ALA A 165 -11.71 5.44 -2.73
N LEU A 166 -11.48 6.76 -2.73
CA LEU A 166 -10.87 7.48 -3.84
C LEU A 166 -9.42 7.80 -3.48
N VAL A 167 -8.48 7.07 -4.06
CA VAL A 167 -7.03 7.27 -3.81
C VAL A 167 -6.40 7.95 -5.03
N SER A 168 -5.58 8.96 -4.78
CA SER A 168 -4.85 9.71 -5.80
C SER A 168 -3.35 9.60 -5.56
N LEU A 169 -2.59 8.99 -6.47
CA LEU A 169 -1.14 9.06 -6.50
C LEU A 169 -0.72 10.25 -7.37
N CYS A 170 -0.08 11.25 -6.78
CA CYS A 170 0.38 12.44 -7.48
C CYS A 170 1.70 12.19 -8.22
N ASP A 171 2.00 12.99 -9.25
CA ASP A 171 3.23 12.88 -10.05
C ASP A 171 4.54 12.71 -9.20
N PRO A 172 4.75 13.42 -8.07
CA PRO A 172 5.95 13.22 -7.22
C PRO A 172 6.16 11.79 -6.71
N THR A 173 5.09 11.00 -6.55
CA THR A 173 5.18 9.58 -6.15
C THR A 173 6.07 8.77 -7.08
N PHE A 174 6.05 9.08 -8.37
CA PHE A 174 6.82 8.36 -9.38
C PHE A 174 8.24 8.91 -9.54
N GLY A 175 8.68 9.79 -8.63
CA GLY A 175 10.10 10.02 -8.38
C GLY A 175 10.75 8.87 -7.60
N PHE A 176 9.97 8.04 -6.91
CA PHE A 176 10.44 6.80 -6.31
C PHE A 176 10.49 5.68 -7.36
N PRO A 177 11.56 4.85 -7.38
CA PRO A 177 11.61 3.64 -8.20
C PRO A 177 10.66 2.56 -7.66
N THR A 178 10.20 1.69 -8.55
CA THR A 178 9.50 0.44 -8.20
C THR A 178 10.42 -0.54 -7.48
N LEU A 179 9.86 -1.59 -6.87
CA LEU A 179 10.66 -2.64 -6.24
C LEU A 179 11.65 -3.28 -7.24
N ALA A 180 11.21 -3.47 -8.48
CA ALA A 180 12.02 -4.07 -9.54
C ALA A 180 13.15 -3.14 -10.00
N GLU A 181 12.90 -1.84 -10.11
CA GLU A 181 13.93 -0.85 -10.49
C GLU A 181 14.99 -0.66 -9.41
N ILE A 182 14.62 -0.77 -8.12
CA ILE A 182 15.61 -0.83 -7.04
C ILE A 182 16.47 -2.09 -7.18
N GLU A 183 15.86 -3.26 -7.44
CA GLU A 183 16.60 -4.53 -7.54
C GLU A 183 17.56 -4.57 -8.73
N ASP A 184 17.08 -4.17 -9.91
CA ASP A 184 17.84 -4.19 -11.16
C ASP A 184 17.74 -2.82 -11.86
N PRO A 185 18.58 -1.85 -11.46
CA PRO A 185 18.55 -0.51 -12.02
C PRO A 185 18.97 -0.52 -13.49
N SER A 186 18.22 0.26 -14.28
CA SER A 186 18.54 0.58 -15.67
C SER A 186 19.85 1.38 -15.78
N ALA A 187 20.36 1.53 -17.01
CA ALA A 187 21.66 2.13 -17.27
C ALA A 187 21.78 3.61 -16.85
N ASP A 188 20.68 4.35 -16.77
CA ASP A 188 20.59 5.73 -16.29
C ASP A 188 20.71 5.85 -14.76
N HIS A 189 20.61 4.75 -14.03
CA HIS A 189 20.79 4.65 -12.59
C HIS A 189 22.12 3.99 -12.20
N ARG A 190 23.10 4.09 -13.10
CA ARG A 190 24.46 3.59 -12.93
C ARG A 190 25.46 4.70 -13.24
N ASP A 191 26.62 4.64 -12.61
CA ASP A 191 27.69 5.59 -12.88
C ASP A 191 28.44 5.28 -14.19
N ALA A 192 29.52 6.02 -14.46
CA ALA A 192 30.31 5.88 -15.68
C ALA A 192 31.03 4.51 -15.80
N ASP A 193 31.26 3.83 -14.68
CA ASP A 193 31.90 2.51 -14.63
C ASP A 193 30.86 1.38 -14.67
N GLY A 194 29.57 1.72 -14.61
CA GLY A 194 28.44 0.79 -14.67
C GLY A 194 27.96 0.32 -13.29
N ASP A 195 28.54 0.86 -12.22
CA ASP A 195 28.15 0.53 -10.86
C ASP A 195 26.80 1.20 -10.51
N PRO A 196 25.90 0.49 -9.80
CA PRO A 196 24.63 1.08 -9.34
C PRO A 196 24.84 2.35 -8.49
N LEU A 197 24.01 3.36 -8.72
CA LEU A 197 23.97 4.55 -7.87
C LEU A 197 23.45 4.20 -6.45
N PRO A 198 23.76 5.03 -5.42
CA PRO A 198 23.19 4.85 -4.08
C PRO A 198 21.65 4.77 -4.09
N GLY A 199 21.11 3.93 -3.21
CA GLY A 199 19.68 3.62 -3.16
C GLY A 199 19.22 2.59 -4.21
N TYR A 200 20.12 2.02 -5.00
CA TYR A 200 19.82 0.92 -5.91
C TYR A 200 20.62 -0.34 -5.55
N THR A 201 20.02 -1.50 -5.81
CA THR A 201 20.45 -2.84 -5.38
C THR A 201 20.48 -3.03 -3.88
N CYS A 202 20.56 -4.28 -3.44
CA CYS A 202 20.67 -4.61 -2.02
C CYS A 202 21.84 -3.90 -1.35
N ASP A 203 23.00 -3.76 -1.98
CA ASP A 203 24.16 -3.11 -1.36
C ASP A 203 23.99 -1.58 -1.30
N GLY A 204 23.37 -0.97 -2.31
CA GLY A 204 23.16 0.48 -2.36
C GLY A 204 22.08 1.01 -1.42
N LEU A 205 21.23 0.14 -0.83
CA LEU A 205 20.26 0.52 0.19
C LEU A 205 20.87 0.90 1.55
N GLY A 206 22.18 0.74 1.74
CA GLY A 206 22.85 1.05 3.01
C GLY A 206 22.63 -0.03 4.07
N ASP A 207 22.69 0.28 5.36
CA ASP A 207 22.58 -0.72 6.44
C ASP A 207 21.43 -0.45 7.43
N HIS A 208 20.61 0.55 7.17
CA HIS A 208 19.47 0.97 7.99
C HIS A 208 18.28 1.40 7.13
N ASP A 209 17.11 1.51 7.76
CA ASP A 209 15.88 1.99 7.13
C ASP A 209 16.04 3.45 6.67
N THR A 210 15.82 3.71 5.39
CA THR A 210 15.86 5.06 4.77
C THR A 210 14.84 5.13 3.63
N ASP A 211 14.50 6.32 3.15
CA ASP A 211 13.66 6.49 1.96
C ASP A 211 14.24 5.96 0.64
N TRP A 212 15.49 5.48 0.64
CA TRP A 212 15.98 4.65 -0.45
C TRP A 212 15.16 3.36 -0.61
N MET A 213 14.52 2.88 0.45
CA MET A 213 13.64 1.72 0.39
C MET A 213 12.25 2.04 -0.17
N GLN A 214 11.86 3.33 -0.21
CA GLN A 214 10.53 3.80 -0.61
C GLN A 214 10.23 3.52 -2.08
N THR A 215 9.00 3.08 -2.35
CA THR A 215 8.49 2.88 -3.71
C THR A 215 7.11 3.53 -3.88
N PRO A 216 6.62 3.72 -5.13
CA PRO A 216 5.23 4.07 -5.39
C PRO A 216 4.23 3.08 -4.77
N GLY A 217 4.60 1.80 -4.66
CA GLY A 217 3.80 0.80 -3.96
C GLY A 217 3.81 0.96 -2.44
N GLY A 218 4.90 1.43 -1.85
CA GLY A 218 4.96 1.84 -0.44
C GLY A 218 4.05 3.02 -0.15
N VAL A 219 4.05 4.03 -1.03
CA VAL A 219 3.11 5.17 -0.95
C VAL A 219 1.67 4.70 -1.08
N LEU A 220 1.36 3.82 -2.05
CA LEU A 220 0.00 3.32 -2.18
C LEU A 220 -0.41 2.44 -0.97
N LEU A 221 0.51 1.66 -0.41
CA LEU A 221 0.26 0.88 0.79
C LEU A 221 -0.13 1.78 1.97
N HIS A 222 0.50 2.95 2.11
CA HIS A 222 0.10 3.98 3.08
C HIS A 222 -1.38 4.33 2.93
N GLU A 223 -1.79 4.72 1.72
CA GLU A 223 -3.16 5.15 1.45
C GLU A 223 -4.20 4.05 1.67
N LEU A 224 -3.83 2.79 1.43
CA LEU A 224 -4.70 1.65 1.72
C LEU A 224 -4.94 1.46 3.23
N MET A 225 -4.04 1.92 4.10
CA MET A 225 -4.24 1.84 5.56
C MET A 225 -5.39 2.73 6.02
N HIS A 226 -5.61 3.87 5.36
CA HIS A 226 -6.69 4.78 5.70
C HIS A 226 -8.08 4.21 5.39
N TRP A 227 -8.19 3.21 4.51
CA TRP A 227 -9.47 2.71 4.01
C TRP A 227 -10.17 1.79 5.01
N THR A 228 -10.93 2.39 5.93
CA THR A 228 -11.67 1.69 7.00
C THR A 228 -12.50 0.51 6.49
N TYR A 229 -13.25 0.68 5.40
CA TYR A 229 -14.08 -0.41 4.85
C TYR A 229 -13.27 -1.66 4.50
N LEU A 230 -12.02 -1.50 4.04
CA LEU A 230 -11.15 -2.64 3.77
C LEU A 230 -10.79 -3.43 5.03
N LEU A 231 -10.61 -2.72 6.15
CA LEU A 231 -10.02 -3.25 7.39
C LEU A 231 -11.05 -3.56 8.49
N GLU A 232 -12.29 -3.07 8.37
CA GLU A 232 -13.35 -3.21 9.40
C GLU A 232 -13.69 -4.67 9.74
N ASP A 233 -13.40 -5.63 8.86
CA ASP A 233 -13.66 -7.06 9.10
C ASP A 233 -12.60 -7.71 10.03
N ILE A 234 -11.55 -6.97 10.40
CA ILE A 234 -10.53 -7.44 11.33
C ILE A 234 -11.14 -7.49 12.74
N PRO A 235 -10.99 -8.60 13.48
CA PRO A 235 -11.55 -8.72 14.82
C PRO A 235 -11.12 -7.58 15.76
N ASN A 236 -12.11 -6.92 16.35
CA ASN A 236 -11.95 -5.79 17.28
C ASN A 236 -11.32 -4.53 16.64
N TYR A 237 -11.43 -4.34 15.32
CA TYR A 237 -10.90 -3.13 14.64
C TYR A 237 -11.39 -1.84 15.33
N GLU A 238 -12.70 -1.72 15.56
CA GLU A 238 -13.32 -0.54 16.18
C GLU A 238 -12.91 -0.32 17.66
N ASP A 239 -12.44 -1.36 18.36
CA ASP A 239 -11.95 -1.24 19.74
C ASP A 239 -10.46 -0.87 19.80
N LEU A 240 -9.72 -1.15 18.73
CA LEU A 240 -8.27 -0.98 18.64
C LEU A 240 -7.86 0.30 17.92
N ILE A 241 -8.68 0.76 16.98
CA ILE A 241 -8.42 1.94 16.17
C ILE A 241 -9.28 3.09 16.66
N ASP A 242 -8.64 4.23 16.91
CA ASP A 242 -9.32 5.41 17.45
C ASP A 242 -10.21 6.06 16.37
N GLU A 243 -11.32 6.67 16.80
CA GLU A 243 -12.16 7.48 15.92
C GLU A 243 -11.40 8.73 15.45
N ASN A 244 -11.50 9.02 14.15
CA ASN A 244 -10.98 10.26 13.57
C ASN A 244 -11.92 11.45 13.84
N GLU A 245 -11.58 12.62 13.28
CA GLU A 245 -12.38 13.85 13.46
C GLU A 245 -13.80 13.75 12.87
N ASP A 246 -13.99 12.86 11.90
CA ASP A 246 -15.28 12.58 11.25
C ASP A 246 -16.10 11.50 11.99
N GLY A 247 -15.59 11.00 13.12
CA GLY A 247 -16.32 10.11 14.03
C GLY A 247 -16.39 8.64 13.59
N PHE A 248 -15.39 8.16 12.85
CA PHE A 248 -15.26 6.73 12.53
C PHE A 248 -13.83 6.21 12.76
N PRO A 249 -13.65 4.93 13.15
CA PRO A 249 -12.33 4.35 13.35
C PRO A 249 -11.49 4.35 12.08
N GLN A 250 -10.29 4.93 12.13
CA GLN A 250 -9.39 5.02 10.99
C GLN A 250 -7.92 4.99 11.41
N ILE A 251 -7.12 4.14 10.77
CA ILE A 251 -5.65 4.27 10.83
C ILE A 251 -5.31 5.55 10.08
N ALA A 252 -4.87 6.59 10.79
CA ALA A 252 -4.65 7.93 10.26
C ALA A 252 -3.15 8.22 10.08
N ASP A 253 -2.81 9.47 9.74
CA ASP A 253 -1.44 9.95 9.89
C ASP A 253 -1.27 10.59 11.25
N PHE A 254 -0.18 10.24 11.93
CA PHE A 254 0.15 10.88 13.18
C PHE A 254 0.64 12.32 12.93
N ALA A 255 -0.08 13.32 13.45
CA ALA A 255 0.21 14.74 13.28
C ALA A 255 1.03 15.38 14.43
N GLY A 256 1.57 14.58 15.35
CA GLY A 256 2.51 15.06 16.37
C GLY A 256 1.96 15.30 17.79
N PRO A 257 2.53 16.23 18.57
CA PRO A 257 3.71 17.07 18.29
C PRO A 257 5.06 16.41 18.63
N ASN A 258 5.08 15.20 19.16
CA ASN A 258 6.34 14.47 19.43
C ASN A 258 6.21 12.99 19.04
N PRO A 259 6.89 12.52 17.97
CA PRO A 259 7.61 13.30 16.94
C PRO A 259 6.75 14.36 16.23
N GLY A 260 7.33 15.23 15.41
CA GLY A 260 6.57 16.32 14.75
C GLY A 260 5.40 15.81 13.89
N ASP A 261 5.57 14.63 13.30
CA ASP A 261 4.56 13.82 12.62
C ASP A 261 5.02 12.35 12.61
N GLY A 262 4.28 11.47 11.96
CA GLY A 262 4.57 10.04 11.82
C GLY A 262 5.17 9.64 10.48
N TYR A 263 5.67 10.58 9.66
CA TYR A 263 6.17 10.29 8.31
C TYR A 263 7.65 9.89 8.30
N GLY A 264 7.99 8.87 7.52
CA GLY A 264 9.36 8.40 7.29
C GLY A 264 9.85 7.38 8.33
N PRO A 265 10.94 6.64 8.02
CA PRO A 265 11.45 5.59 8.89
C PRO A 265 11.93 6.14 10.24
N TYR A 266 12.47 7.37 10.27
CA TYR A 266 12.97 7.99 11.49
C TYR A 266 11.81 8.34 12.42
N ASN A 267 10.79 9.07 11.92
CA ASN A 267 9.70 9.52 12.78
C ASN A 267 8.78 8.38 13.21
N THR A 268 8.54 7.37 12.37
CA THR A 268 7.78 6.18 12.79
C THR A 268 8.47 5.40 13.91
N MET A 269 9.79 5.20 13.81
CA MET A 269 10.57 4.59 14.89
C MET A 269 10.53 5.47 16.15
N ARG A 270 10.70 6.79 16.00
CA ARG A 270 10.56 7.74 17.12
C ARG A 270 9.19 7.65 17.78
N LEU A 271 8.12 7.58 17.00
CA LEU A 271 6.74 7.43 17.47
C LEU A 271 6.62 6.19 18.35
N ARG A 272 7.20 5.07 17.91
CA ARG A 272 7.25 3.83 18.71
C ARG A 272 7.94 3.99 20.06
N GLN A 273 8.97 4.83 20.15
CA GLN A 273 9.70 5.09 21.39
C GLN A 273 8.94 5.99 22.36
N VAL A 274 8.23 7.00 21.86
CA VAL A 274 7.62 8.04 22.71
C VAL A 274 6.12 7.87 22.94
N LYS A 275 5.41 7.23 22.00
CA LYS A 275 3.97 6.97 22.06
C LYS A 275 3.64 5.61 21.41
N ALA A 276 4.14 4.54 22.01
CA ALA A 276 4.04 3.18 21.46
C ALA A 276 2.62 2.74 21.05
N ALA A 277 1.57 3.19 21.77
CA ALA A 277 0.19 2.84 21.45
C ALA A 277 -0.31 3.49 20.15
N GLU A 278 0.22 4.65 19.77
CA GLU A 278 -0.16 5.38 18.55
C GLU A 278 0.39 4.73 17.28
N THR A 279 1.31 3.78 17.41
CA THR A 279 1.95 3.17 16.24
C THR A 279 0.99 2.36 15.38
N ILE A 280 -0.03 1.73 15.99
CA ILE A 280 -1.07 1.04 15.23
C ILE A 280 -2.07 2.02 14.58
N GLN A 281 -2.09 3.28 15.04
CA GLN A 281 -2.93 4.35 14.50
C GLN A 281 -2.25 5.10 13.34
N ASN A 282 -0.97 4.83 13.05
CA ASN A 282 -0.18 5.56 12.07
C ASN A 282 0.08 4.74 10.81
N ALA A 283 -0.43 5.17 9.67
CA ALA A 283 -0.28 4.48 8.39
C ALA A 283 1.18 4.18 8.04
N ASP A 284 2.06 5.17 8.23
CA ASP A 284 3.47 5.03 7.89
C ASP A 284 4.22 3.99 8.74
N SER A 285 3.76 3.72 9.98
CA SER A 285 4.35 2.66 10.81
C SER A 285 4.22 1.29 10.13
N TYR A 286 3.13 1.05 9.42
CA TYR A 286 2.93 -0.17 8.63
C TYR A 286 3.81 -0.18 7.39
N VAL A 287 3.91 0.94 6.68
CA VAL A 287 4.73 1.06 5.46
C VAL A 287 6.19 0.78 5.78
N TRP A 288 6.76 1.45 6.78
CA TRP A 288 8.17 1.28 7.12
C TRP A 288 8.51 -0.11 7.66
N TYR A 289 7.58 -0.73 8.39
CA TYR A 289 7.71 -2.15 8.72
C TYR A 289 7.72 -3.02 7.46
N ALA A 290 6.76 -2.84 6.55
CA ALA A 290 6.62 -3.65 5.35
C ALA A 290 7.84 -3.52 4.41
N GLN A 291 8.38 -2.31 4.25
CA GLN A 291 9.57 -2.08 3.43
C GLN A 291 10.82 -2.67 4.04
N SER A 292 11.06 -2.41 5.33
CA SER A 292 12.21 -2.99 6.03
C SER A 292 12.16 -4.52 6.00
N LYS A 293 10.96 -5.10 6.15
CA LYS A 293 10.74 -6.54 6.07
C LYS A 293 10.98 -7.08 4.66
N TYR A 294 10.43 -6.42 3.64
CA TYR A 294 10.61 -6.79 2.24
C TYR A 294 12.09 -6.80 1.85
N TRP A 295 12.80 -5.71 2.09
CA TRP A 295 14.21 -5.62 1.73
C TRP A 295 15.07 -6.55 2.57
N SER A 296 14.74 -6.78 3.85
CA SER A 296 15.46 -7.76 4.66
C SER A 296 15.33 -9.18 4.10
N TRP A 297 14.12 -9.57 3.71
CA TRP A 297 13.86 -10.85 3.06
C TRP A 297 14.57 -10.94 1.70
N LYS A 298 14.40 -9.93 0.85
CA LYS A 298 14.93 -9.89 -0.51
C LYS A 298 16.46 -9.93 -0.55
N CYS A 299 17.10 -9.19 0.36
CA CYS A 299 18.56 -9.07 0.42
C CYS A 299 19.24 -10.09 1.32
N GLY A 300 18.47 -10.93 2.03
CA GLY A 300 19.03 -11.95 2.93
C GLY A 300 19.82 -11.37 4.10
N ARG A 301 19.50 -10.15 4.55
CA ARG A 301 20.17 -9.46 5.67
C ARG A 301 19.18 -8.59 6.44
N THR A 302 19.51 -8.22 7.66
CA THR A 302 18.68 -7.30 8.46
C THR A 302 19.15 -5.86 8.30
N PHE A 303 18.23 -4.94 8.07
CA PHE A 303 18.48 -3.50 8.13
C PHE A 303 18.28 -2.98 9.56
N GLY A 304 19.19 -2.10 10.00
CA GLY A 304 19.15 -1.41 11.27
C GLY A 304 18.09 -0.31 11.33
N PRO A 305 17.88 0.30 12.51
CA PRO A 305 17.02 1.46 12.67
C PRO A 305 17.55 2.66 11.89
N SER A 306 16.66 3.50 11.38
CA SER A 306 17.00 4.85 10.93
C SER A 306 17.74 5.61 12.05
N VAL A 307 18.68 6.46 11.63
CA VAL A 307 19.65 7.11 12.52
C VAL A 307 19.24 8.55 12.83
N ASP A 308 18.78 9.29 11.83
CA ASP A 308 18.45 10.70 11.95
C ASP A 308 17.39 11.15 10.91
N PRO A 309 16.81 12.36 11.05
CA PRO A 309 15.75 12.83 10.17
C PRO A 309 16.09 12.87 8.68
N SER A 310 17.38 12.91 8.30
CA SER A 310 17.76 12.92 6.88
C SER A 310 17.49 11.60 6.17
N ASP A 311 17.30 10.51 6.92
CA ASP A 311 16.88 9.22 6.36
C ASP A 311 15.44 9.25 5.83
N ASP A 312 14.61 10.21 6.26
CA ASP A 312 13.24 10.38 5.76
C ASP A 312 13.21 11.00 4.34
N GLU A 313 14.31 11.62 3.89
CA GLU A 313 14.37 12.43 2.66
C GLU A 313 15.61 12.12 1.79
N LYS A 314 16.30 11.01 2.06
CA LYS A 314 17.59 10.63 1.47
C LYS A 314 17.59 10.48 -0.05
N ARG A 315 16.45 10.15 -0.66
CA ARG A 315 16.30 9.95 -2.11
C ARG A 315 15.92 11.25 -2.80
N LEU A 316 14.82 11.86 -2.39
CA LEU A 316 14.23 12.99 -3.12
C LEU A 316 14.63 14.36 -2.55
N GLY A 317 15.23 14.40 -1.35
CA GLY A 317 15.58 15.63 -0.65
C GLY A 317 14.36 16.50 -0.33
N VAL A 318 13.16 15.90 -0.34
CA VAL A 318 11.89 16.54 -0.04
C VAL A 318 11.06 15.62 0.83
N ARG A 319 10.39 16.21 1.81
CA ARG A 319 9.50 15.50 2.72
C ARG A 319 8.13 15.25 2.10
N ALA A 320 7.59 14.05 2.35
CA ALA A 320 6.16 13.82 2.22
C ALA A 320 5.41 14.58 3.32
N ILE A 321 4.27 15.14 2.96
CA ILE A 321 3.41 15.90 3.87
C ILE A 321 1.98 15.43 3.73
N GLN A 322 1.27 15.51 4.84
CA GLN A 322 -0.13 15.16 4.87
C GLN A 322 -0.94 16.08 3.97
N ALA A 323 -1.70 15.46 3.07
CA ALA A 323 -2.78 16.10 2.37
C ALA A 323 -4.08 15.78 3.11
N GLN A 324 -4.62 16.75 3.84
CA GLN A 324 -5.99 16.71 4.33
C GLN A 324 -6.85 17.45 3.30
N PRO A 325 -7.64 16.76 2.45
CA PRO A 325 -8.60 17.45 1.60
C PRO A 325 -9.64 18.11 2.51
N GLU A 326 -9.60 19.45 2.63
CA GLU A 326 -10.41 20.25 3.57
C GLU A 326 -11.76 19.60 3.90
N SER A 327 -11.95 19.03 5.09
CA SER A 327 -13.26 18.55 5.55
C SER A 327 -14.23 19.74 5.50
N GLY A 328 -15.30 19.63 4.72
CA GLY A 328 -16.18 20.76 4.44
C GLY A 328 -17.55 20.28 4.00
N ASP A 329 -18.55 20.79 4.72
CA ASP A 329 -20.02 20.60 4.65
C ASP A 329 -20.64 20.39 3.26
#